data_AF-A0A847EEK7-F1
#
_entry.id   AF-A0A847EEK7-F1
#
_cell.length_a   1.000
_cell.length_b   1.000
_cell.length_c   1.000
_cell.angle_alpha   90.00
_cell.angle_beta   90.00
_cell.angle_gamma   90.00
#
_symmetry.space_group_name_H-M   'P 1'
#
loop_
_entity.id
_entity.type
_entity.pdbx_description
1 polymer ?
#
loop_
_entity_poly.entity_id
_entity_poly.type
_entity_poly.pdbx_seq_one_letter_code
_entity_poly.pdbx_strand_id
1 'polypeptide(L)'
;MDTFNPNQMPPMQSQPEKKSSIGPLFAVIVILALIIIGGLYFFQMRSSQKVFVPEIPVEQPDAITESLNQQSGSDELDAIEADLNATDLDSLDQGTAAIEAELQ
;
A
#
# COMPACT_ATOMS: atom_id res chain seq x y z
N MET A 1 -82.01 -4.38 32.18
CA MET A 1 -81.38 -3.24 32.87
C MET A 1 -80.09 -3.79 33.45
N ASP A 2 -79.01 -3.75 32.67
CA ASP A 2 -77.73 -4.36 33.07
C ASP A 2 -77.04 -3.44 34.08
N THR A 3 -76.81 -3.96 35.27
CA THR A 3 -76.14 -3.25 36.37
C THR A 3 -74.68 -3.02 36.00
N PHE A 4 -74.31 -1.75 35.77
CA PHE A 4 -72.91 -1.33 35.65
C PHE A 4 -72.21 -1.47 37.01
N ASN A 5 -71.17 -2.29 37.10
CA ASN A 5 -70.38 -2.48 38.32
C ASN A 5 -69.16 -1.55 38.29
N PRO A 6 -69.13 -0.45 39.08
CA PRO A 6 -68.10 0.58 38.99
C PRO A 6 -66.72 0.16 39.54
N ASN A 7 -66.58 -1.05 40.09
CA ASN A 7 -65.32 -1.53 40.70
C ASN A 7 -64.47 -2.40 39.77
N GLN A 8 -64.79 -2.48 38.47
CA GLN A 8 -63.95 -3.20 37.50
C GLN A 8 -62.95 -2.24 36.86
N MET A 9 -61.72 -2.22 37.38
CA MET A 9 -60.59 -1.58 36.69
C MET A 9 -60.27 -2.37 35.42
N PRO A 10 -59.97 -1.71 34.28
CA PRO A 10 -59.53 -2.39 33.07
C PRO A 10 -58.31 -3.27 33.36
N PRO A 11 -58.19 -4.46 32.75
CA PRO A 11 -56.98 -5.26 32.88
C PRO A 11 -55.78 -4.46 32.33
N MET A 12 -54.79 -4.20 33.18
CA MET A 12 -53.50 -3.67 32.75
C MET A 12 -52.88 -4.68 31.77
N GLN A 13 -52.75 -4.27 30.51
CA GLN A 13 -51.98 -5.03 29.52
C GLN A 13 -50.52 -5.03 29.97
N SER A 14 -50.01 -6.21 30.34
CA SER A 14 -48.59 -6.41 30.58
C SER A 14 -47.85 -6.18 29.27
N GLN A 15 -46.98 -5.16 29.27
CA GLN A 15 -46.10 -4.89 28.15
C GLN A 15 -45.15 -6.10 28.00
N PRO A 16 -44.94 -6.65 26.79
CA PRO A 16 -44.12 -7.85 26.64
C PRO A 16 -42.68 -7.59 27.08
N GLU A 17 -42.23 -8.39 28.04
CA GLU A 17 -40.84 -8.46 28.52
C GLU A 17 -39.89 -8.62 27.32
N LYS A 18 -39.01 -7.64 27.09
CA LYS A 18 -38.06 -7.64 25.98
C LYS A 18 -36.95 -8.66 26.28
N LYS A 19 -37.17 -9.91 25.90
CA LYS A 19 -36.20 -10.99 26.07
C LYS A 19 -34.95 -10.69 25.22
N SER A 20 -33.84 -10.34 25.86
CA SER A 20 -32.55 -10.14 25.19
C SER A 20 -32.14 -11.43 24.47
N SER A 21 -32.17 -11.43 23.14
CA SER A 21 -31.78 -12.61 22.36
C SER A 21 -30.26 -12.66 22.24
N ILE A 22 -29.65 -13.79 22.62
CA ILE A 22 -28.21 -14.04 22.53
C ILE A 22 -27.74 -14.28 21.08
N GLY A 23 -28.66 -14.62 20.17
CA GLY A 23 -28.35 -14.95 18.76
C GLY A 23 -27.59 -13.85 18.00
N PRO A 24 -28.07 -12.60 17.97
CA PRO A 24 -27.36 -11.49 17.32
C PRO A 24 -25.97 -11.23 17.90
N LEU A 25 -25.81 -11.35 19.22
CA LEU A 25 -24.51 -11.17 19.87
C LEU A 25 -23.51 -12.26 19.44
N PHE A 26 -23.97 -13.51 19.40
CA PHE A 26 -23.14 -14.62 18.96
C PHE A 26 -22.74 -14.50 17.48
N ALA A 27 -23.67 -14.06 16.62
CA ALA A 27 -23.38 -13.83 15.21
C ALA A 27 -22.27 -12.78 14.98
N VAL A 28 -22.30 -11.68 15.74
CA VAL A 28 -21.26 -10.64 15.67
C VAL A 28 -19.90 -11.19 16.09
N ILE A 29 -19.85 -12.00 17.14
CA ILE A 29 -18.60 -12.61 17.62
C ILE A 29 -17.98 -13.52 16.55
N VAL A 30 -18.80 -14.34 15.88
CA VAL A 30 -18.33 -15.23 14.82
C VAL A 30 -17.78 -14.43 13.63
N ILE A 31 -18.47 -13.37 13.22
CA ILE A 31 -18.02 -12.49 12.13
C ILE A 31 -16.68 -11.85 12.48
N LEU A 32 -16.53 -11.33 13.71
CA LEU A 32 -15.27 -10.73 14.16
C LEU A 32 -14.13 -11.74 14.17
N ALA A 33 -14.37 -12.97 14.63
CA ALA A 33 -13.37 -14.03 14.62
C ALA A 33 -12.87 -14.35 13.20
N LEU A 34 -13.79 -14.43 12.22
CA LEU A 34 -13.44 -14.66 10.81
C LEU A 34 -12.62 -13.50 10.21
N ILE A 35 -12.97 -12.25 10.54
CA ILE A 35 -12.21 -11.07 10.08
C ILE A 35 -10.79 -11.09 10.64
N ILE A 36 -10.62 -11.41 11.93
CA ILE A 36 -9.29 -11.47 12.55
C ILE A 36 -8.45 -12.57 11.91
N ILE A 37 -9.01 -13.77 11.74
CA ILE A 37 -8.31 -14.91 11.12
C ILE A 37 -7.95 -14.58 9.66
N GLY A 38 -8.90 -14.07 8.88
CA GLY A 38 -8.67 -13.67 7.49
C GLY A 38 -7.64 -12.55 7.35
N GLY A 39 -7.71 -11.55 8.23
CA GLY A 39 -6.76 -10.44 8.28
C GLY A 39 -5.34 -10.88 8.61
N LEU A 40 -5.18 -11.73 9.64
CA LEU A 40 -3.87 -12.29 10.02
C LEU A 40 -3.29 -13.19 8.92
N TYR A 41 -4.13 -14.02 8.28
CA TYR A 41 -3.70 -14.87 7.17
C TYR A 41 -3.20 -14.04 5.97
N PHE A 42 -3.96 -13.01 5.59
CA PHE A 42 -3.57 -12.12 4.50
C PHE A 42 -2.29 -11.33 4.81
N PHE A 43 -2.16 -10.84 6.05
CA PHE A 43 -0.96 -10.11 6.49
C PHE A 43 0.30 -10.99 6.45
N GLN A 44 0.20 -12.24 6.93
CA GLN A 44 1.32 -13.18 6.89
C GLN A 44 1.76 -13.53 5.46
N MET A 45 0.80 -13.71 4.54
CA MET A 45 1.09 -13.97 3.12
C MET A 45 1.90 -12.83 2.49
N ARG A 46 1.57 -11.57 2.80
CA ARG A 46 2.29 -10.40 2.29
C ARG A 46 3.73 -10.33 2.83
N SER A 47 3.94 -10.65 4.11
CA SER A 47 5.27 -10.60 4.74
C SER A 47 6.23 -11.68 4.23
N SER A 48 5.72 -12.79 3.70
CA SER A 48 6.54 -13.89 3.16
C SER A 48 6.88 -13.73 1.69
N GLN A 49 6.42 -12.66 1.04
CA GLN A 49 6.81 -12.36 -0.33
C GLN A 49 8.26 -11.90 -0.33
N LYS A 50 9.19 -12.82 -0.65
CA LYS A 50 10.59 -12.48 -0.90
C LYS A 50 10.61 -11.38 -1.96
N VAL A 51 11.15 -10.22 -1.60
CA VAL A 51 11.46 -9.18 -2.57
C VAL A 51 12.38 -9.83 -3.59
N PHE A 52 11.89 -9.98 -4.82
CA PHE A 52 12.74 -10.28 -5.94
C PHE A 52 13.62 -9.06 -6.13
N VAL A 53 14.83 -9.11 -5.57
CA VAL A 53 15.89 -8.18 -5.93
C VAL A 53 16.48 -8.77 -7.20
N PRO A 54 16.25 -8.18 -8.38
CA PRO A 54 17.01 -8.61 -9.55
C PRO A 54 18.49 -8.47 -9.19
N GLU A 55 19.25 -9.56 -9.35
CA GLU A 55 20.70 -9.46 -9.48
C GLU A 55 20.93 -8.69 -10.78
N ILE A 56 20.97 -7.36 -10.69
CA ILE A 56 21.51 -6.54 -11.75
C ILE A 56 22.98 -6.91 -11.80
N PRO A 57 23.50 -7.48 -12.90
CA PRO A 57 24.93 -7.62 -13.07
C PRO A 57 25.53 -6.25 -12.80
N VAL A 58 26.49 -6.17 -11.88
CA VAL A 58 27.28 -4.96 -11.71
C VAL A 58 28.16 -4.87 -12.95
N GLU A 59 27.58 -4.39 -14.04
CA GLU A 59 28.38 -3.92 -15.16
C GLU A 59 29.19 -2.75 -14.62
N GLN A 60 30.51 -2.83 -14.78
CA GLN A 60 31.35 -1.68 -14.49
C GLN A 60 30.83 -0.55 -15.36
N PRO A 61 30.50 0.63 -14.77
CA PRO A 61 30.07 1.76 -15.56
C PRO A 61 31.15 2.00 -16.63
N ASP A 62 30.72 2.14 -17.88
CA ASP A 62 31.64 2.56 -18.92
C ASP A 62 32.20 3.95 -18.58
N ALA A 63 33.36 4.28 -19.16
CA ALA A 63 34.06 5.52 -18.86
C ALA A 63 33.19 6.77 -19.13
N ILE A 64 32.25 6.67 -20.08
CA ILE A 64 31.32 7.75 -20.44
C ILE A 64 30.30 7.92 -19.30
N THR A 65 29.67 6.85 -18.84
CA THR A 65 28.72 6.86 -17.73
C THR A 65 29.39 7.32 -16.43
N GLU A 66 30.63 6.92 -16.17
CA GLU A 66 31.39 7.38 -15.00
C GLU A 66 31.73 8.87 -15.08
N SER A 67 32.02 9.41 -16.27
CA SER A 67 32.22 10.86 -16.44
C SER A 67 30.92 11.66 -16.28
N LEU A 68 29.79 11.15 -16.76
CA LEU A 68 28.49 11.83 -16.64
C LEU A 68 27.99 11.85 -15.19
N ASN A 69 28.34 10.84 -14.39
CA ASN A 69 28.00 10.80 -12.96
C ASN A 69 28.83 11.75 -12.09
N GLN A 70 29.87 12.42 -12.62
CA GLN A 70 30.71 13.36 -11.87
C GLN A 70 30.13 14.79 -11.79
N GLN A 71 28.91 15.01 -12.30
CA GLN A 71 28.22 16.30 -12.20
C GLN A 71 27.99 16.71 -10.73
N SER A 72 27.96 18.02 -10.49
CA SER A 72 27.68 18.58 -9.17
C SER A 72 26.23 18.33 -8.76
N GLY A 73 26.01 18.19 -7.45
CA GLY A 73 24.66 18.17 -6.87
C GLY A 73 24.13 19.55 -6.47
N SER A 74 24.79 20.63 -6.90
CA SER A 74 24.43 22.01 -6.55
C SER A 74 23.42 22.59 -7.55
N ASP A 75 22.43 23.31 -7.03
CA ASP A 75 21.45 24.06 -7.82
C ASP A 75 21.89 25.52 -8.08
N GLU A 76 23.13 25.87 -7.73
CA GLU A 76 23.69 27.20 -7.95
C GLU A 76 24.02 27.40 -9.44
N LEU A 77 23.73 28.59 -9.97
CA LEU A 77 23.91 28.90 -11.40
C LEU A 77 25.36 28.67 -11.86
N ASP A 78 26.34 29.14 -11.09
CA ASP A 78 27.76 28.99 -11.40
C ASP A 78 28.20 27.52 -11.46
N ALA A 79 27.59 26.66 -10.61
CA ALA A 79 27.87 25.23 -10.59
C ALA A 79 27.29 24.52 -11.82
N ILE A 80 26.06 24.88 -12.21
CA ILE A 80 25.42 24.35 -13.42
C ILE A 80 26.21 24.74 -14.67
N GLU A 81 26.67 26.00 -14.76
CA GLU A 81 27.49 26.45 -15.89
C GLU A 81 28.84 25.71 -15.94
N ALA A 82 29.45 25.45 -14.78
CA ALA A 82 30.68 24.66 -14.71
C ALA A 82 30.47 23.22 -15.17
N ASP A 83 29.39 22.56 -14.72
CA ASP A 83 29.06 21.18 -15.10
C ASP A 83 28.76 21.05 -16.61
N LEU A 84 28.02 22.00 -17.18
CA LEU A 84 27.73 22.01 -18.62
C LEU A 84 29.00 22.21 -19.45
N ASN A 85 29.92 23.07 -19.01
CA ASN A 85 31.21 23.27 -19.68
C ASN A 85 32.14 22.05 -19.53
N ALA A 86 32.01 21.28 -18.45
CA ALA A 86 32.78 20.07 -18.21
C ALA A 86 32.18 18.82 -18.91
N THR A 87 30.96 18.91 -19.43
CA THR A 87 30.29 17.79 -20.11
C THR A 87 30.90 17.56 -21.49
N ASP A 88 31.59 16.44 -21.68
CA ASP A 88 32.19 16.02 -22.95
C ASP A 88 31.18 15.24 -23.83
N LEU A 89 30.63 15.93 -24.84
CA LEU A 89 29.67 15.36 -25.79
C LEU A 89 30.34 14.62 -26.97
N ASP A 90 31.63 14.85 -27.24
CA ASP A 90 32.35 14.18 -28.33
C ASP A 90 32.56 12.69 -28.02
N SER A 91 32.62 12.35 -26.72
CA SER A 91 32.68 10.98 -26.24
C SER A 91 31.36 10.20 -26.46
N LEU A 92 30.23 10.89 -26.58
CA LEU A 92 28.90 10.28 -26.68
C LEU A 92 28.69 9.60 -28.05
N ASP A 93 29.20 10.21 -29.12
CA ASP A 93 29.20 9.63 -30.47
C ASP A 93 29.99 8.31 -30.51
N GLN A 94 31.07 8.21 -29.74
CA GLN A 94 31.86 6.99 -29.63
C GLN A 94 31.13 5.89 -28.86
N GLY A 95 30.42 6.25 -27.79
CA GLY A 95 29.59 5.32 -27.02
C GLY A 95 28.45 4.72 -27.85
N THR A 96 27.74 5.54 -28.64
CA THR A 96 26.66 5.05 -29.50
C THR A 96 27.15 4.09 -30.59
N ALA A 97 28.32 4.36 -31.17
CA ALA A 97 28.95 3.46 -32.13
C ALA A 97 29.38 2.12 -31.50
N ALA A 98 29.84 2.13 -30.24
CA ALA A 98 30.21 0.91 -29.52
C ALA A 98 28.99 0.02 -29.22
N ILE A 99 27.86 0.60 -28.83
CA ILE A 99 26.61 -0.12 -28.57
C ILE A 99 26.08 -0.77 -29.87
N GLU A 100 26.11 -0.06 -30.99
CA GLU A 100 25.71 -0.61 -32.30
C GLU A 100 26.58 -1.82 -32.69
N ALA A 101 27.89 -1.77 -32.42
CA ALA A 101 28.82 -2.85 -32.72
C ALA A 101 28.63 -4.10 -31.85
N GLU A 102 28.15 -3.95 -30.61
CA GLU A 102 27.86 -5.08 -29.71
C GLU A 102 26.58 -5.84 -30.09
N LEU A 103 25.63 -5.18 -30.77
CA LEU A 103 24.33 -5.73 -31.16
C LEU A 103 24.32 -6.46 -32.52
N GLN A 104 25.46 -6.56 -33.22
CA GLN A 104 25.63 -7.23 -34.52
C GLN A 104 26.33 -8.59 -34.39
#